data_AF-A0A142J9A2-F1
#
_entry.id   AF-A0A142J9A2-F1
#
_cell.length_a   1.000
_cell.length_b   1.000
_cell.length_c   1.000
_cell.angle_alpha   90.00
_cell.angle_beta   90.00
_cell.angle_gamma   90.00
#
_symmetry.space_group_name_H-M   'P 1'
#
loop_
_entity.id
_entity.type
_entity.pdbx_description
1 polymer ?
#
loop_
_entity_poly.entity_id
_entity_poly.type
_entity_poly.pdbx_seq_one_letter_code
_entity_poly.pdbx_strand_id
1 'polypeptide(L)'
;YHPEPRVAAILASHFKPEWIINVKETGLVWLVDYSDPINPTIKMIEAERFLHDGGWDSTQRYFMVAANQANKVAVIDALEGDLEALVDTPAVPHPGRGANWNDPEFGPVWTTSHLGEGSLIAIGTDPEGHPDSAWKV
;
A
#
# COMPACT_ATOMS: atom_id res chain seq x y z
N TYR A 1 15.80 16.98 -5.51
CA TYR A 1 15.41 17.75 -4.30
C TYR A 1 13.95 18.13 -4.43
N HIS A 2 13.10 17.68 -3.51
CA HIS A 2 11.68 18.05 -3.43
C HIS A 2 11.50 18.91 -2.17
N PRO A 3 11.20 20.22 -2.28
CA PRO A 3 11.09 21.11 -1.12
C PRO A 3 9.78 20.94 -0.32
N GLU A 4 8.76 20.33 -0.91
CA GLU A 4 7.42 20.18 -0.30
C GLU A 4 6.90 18.72 -0.40
N PRO A 5 7.56 17.74 0.24
CA PRO A 5 7.06 16.38 0.34
C PRO A 5 5.97 16.29 1.42
N ARG A 6 4.72 16.14 0.99
CA ARG A 6 3.53 16.08 1.84
C ARG A 6 3.32 14.68 2.39
N VAL A 7 2.92 14.60 3.66
CA VAL A 7 2.40 13.37 4.24
C VAL A 7 0.98 13.14 3.72
N ALA A 8 0.67 11.92 3.26
CA ALA A 8 -0.63 11.58 2.71
C ALA A 8 -1.47 10.73 3.67
N ALA A 9 -1.23 9.42 3.72
CA ALA A 9 -1.86 8.50 4.66
C ALA A 9 -0.88 8.04 5.75
N ILE A 10 -1.44 7.71 6.92
CA ILE A 10 -0.73 7.14 8.06
C ILE A 10 -1.54 5.93 8.57
N LEU A 11 -0.88 4.79 8.72
CA LEU A 11 -1.43 3.55 9.31
C LEU A 11 -0.55 3.07 10.47
N ALA A 12 -1.11 2.25 11.35
CA ALA A 12 -0.35 1.57 12.40
C ALA A 12 -0.08 0.12 11.99
N SER A 13 1.17 -0.33 12.11
CA SER A 13 1.54 -1.73 11.89
C SER A 13 0.89 -2.64 12.94
N HIS A 14 0.55 -3.86 12.53
CA HIS A 14 0.05 -4.92 13.41
C HIS A 14 1.16 -5.89 13.88
N PHE A 15 2.40 -5.71 13.39
CA PHE A 15 3.52 -6.64 13.63
C PHE A 15 4.64 -6.04 14.47
N LYS A 16 4.81 -4.72 14.40
CA LYS A 16 5.87 -3.97 15.06
C LYS A 16 5.29 -2.68 15.67
N PRO A 17 5.94 -2.08 16.68
CA PRO A 17 5.54 -0.78 17.21
C PRO A 17 5.90 0.34 16.22
N GLU A 18 5.29 0.32 15.03
CA GLU A 18 5.62 1.20 13.91
C GLU A 18 4.39 1.93 13.35
N TRP A 19 4.56 3.22 13.04
CA TRP A 19 3.69 3.93 12.12
C TRP A 19 4.19 3.74 10.68
N ILE A 20 3.28 3.56 9.74
CA ILE A 20 3.55 3.51 8.31
C ILE A 20 3.04 4.80 7.67
N ILE A 21 3.95 5.60 7.11
CA ILE A 21 3.68 6.97 6.66
C ILE A 21 4.02 7.11 5.18
N ASN A 22 3.03 7.56 4.38
CA ASN A 22 3.24 7.89 2.98
C ASN A 22 3.79 9.30 2.82
N VAL A 23 4.91 9.43 2.10
CA VAL A 23 5.50 10.72 1.71
C VAL A 23 5.36 10.91 0.20
N LYS A 24 4.38 11.73 -0.19
CA LYS A 24 3.78 11.77 -1.53
C LYS A 24 4.78 12.09 -2.65
N GLU A 25 5.43 13.24 -2.62
CA GLU A 25 6.22 13.75 -3.76
C GLU A 25 7.51 12.94 -3.99
N THR A 26 8.08 12.41 -2.91
CA THR A 26 9.29 11.59 -2.93
C THR A 26 9.02 10.11 -3.20
N GLY A 27 7.77 9.66 -3.05
CA GLY A 27 7.40 8.26 -3.25
C GLY A 27 8.01 7.31 -2.22
N LEU A 28 8.15 7.79 -0.98
CA LEU A 28 8.72 7.01 0.11
C LEU A 28 7.62 6.58 1.07
N VAL A 29 7.69 5.33 1.51
CA VAL A 29 6.93 4.84 2.67
C VAL A 29 7.89 4.76 3.85
N TRP A 30 7.56 5.42 4.95
CA TRP A 30 8.38 5.44 6.15
C TRP A 30 7.78 4.51 7.20
N LEU A 31 8.59 3.60 7.73
CA LEU A 31 8.28 2.83 8.92
C LEU A 31 8.95 3.51 10.11
N VAL A 32 8.16 4.12 10.98
CA VAL A 32 8.62 4.91 12.13
C VAL A 32 8.40 4.11 13.40
N ASP A 33 9.46 3.54 13.95
CA ASP A 33 9.45 2.78 15.20
C ASP A 33 9.29 3.74 16.38
N TYR A 34 8.23 3.53 17.17
CA TYR A 34 7.86 4.32 18.33
C TYR A 34 8.11 3.60 19.67
N SER A 35 8.86 2.49 19.67
CA SER A 35 9.27 1.80 20.90
C SER A 35 10.09 2.69 21.85
N ASP A 36 10.92 3.57 21.29
CA ASP A 36 11.50 4.74 21.97
C ASP A 36 11.00 6.03 21.28
N PRO A 37 9.89 6.63 21.76
CA PRO A 37 9.29 7.80 21.12
C PRO A 37 10.13 9.07 21.24
N ILE A 38 11.19 9.07 22.06
CA ILE A 38 12.12 10.21 22.18
C ILE A 38 13.29 10.07 21.19
N ASN A 39 13.62 8.84 20.79
CA ASN A 39 14.68 8.54 19.81
C ASN A 39 14.17 7.58 18.72
N PRO A 40 13.17 7.99 17.89
CA PRO A 40 12.56 7.10 16.92
C PRO A 40 13.57 6.69 15.84
N THR A 41 13.48 5.43 15.40
CA THR A 41 14.19 4.97 14.20
C THR A 41 13.24 5.00 13.01
N ILE A 42 13.77 5.29 11.82
CA ILE A 42 12.98 5.39 10.59
C ILE A 42 13.63 4.53 9.52
N LYS A 43 12.89 3.54 9.00
CA LYS A 43 13.22 2.84 7.75
C LYS A 43 12.45 3.50 6.62
N MET A 44 13.15 3.88 5.55
CA MET A 44 12.53 4.48 4.36
C MET A 44 12.54 3.44 3.23
N ILE A 45 11.36 3.17 2.67
CA ILE A 45 11.15 2.24 1.56
C ILE A 45 10.85 3.08 0.32
N GLU A 46 11.62 2.86 -0.74
CA GLU A 46 11.31 3.41 -2.06
C GLU A 46 10.12 2.65 -2.64
N ALA A 47 9.05 3.37 -2.99
CA ALA A 47 7.85 2.81 -3.60
C ALA A 47 7.63 3.47 -4.97
N GLU A 48 6.66 4.39 -5.07
CA GLU A 48 6.38 5.15 -6.29
C GLU A 48 5.92 6.55 -5.92
N ARG A 49 6.21 7.53 -6.78
CA ARG A 49 5.81 8.93 -6.57
C ARG A 49 4.29 9.07 -6.56
N PHE A 50 3.83 10.11 -5.87
CA PHE A 50 2.43 10.46 -5.74
C PHE A 50 1.60 9.51 -4.86
N LEU A 51 2.23 8.85 -3.89
CA LEU A 51 1.54 8.10 -2.83
C LEU A 51 0.40 8.93 -2.24
N HIS A 52 -0.73 8.28 -1.98
CA HIS A 52 -1.93 8.93 -1.47
C HIS A 52 -2.52 8.10 -0.32
N ASP A 53 -3.68 7.51 -0.56
CA ASP A 53 -4.45 6.67 0.34
C ASP A 53 -4.19 5.19 0.09
N GLY A 54 -4.61 4.35 1.04
CA GLY A 54 -4.34 2.93 1.05
C GLY A 54 -4.90 2.26 2.29
N GLY A 55 -4.87 0.93 2.30
CA GLY A 55 -5.34 0.15 3.43
C GLY A 55 -4.67 -1.22 3.50
N TRP A 56 -4.99 -1.92 4.59
CA TRP A 56 -4.53 -3.28 4.81
C TRP A 56 -5.22 -4.27 3.89
N ASP A 57 -4.48 -5.28 3.45
CA ASP A 57 -5.07 -6.54 3.01
C ASP A 57 -5.84 -7.21 4.17
N SER A 58 -6.55 -8.31 3.87
CA SER A 58 -7.36 -9.02 4.88
C SER A 58 -6.58 -9.55 6.08
N THR A 59 -5.27 -9.84 5.92
CA THR A 59 -4.39 -10.35 6.97
C THR A 59 -3.72 -9.25 7.79
N GLN A 60 -3.87 -7.99 7.38
CA GLN A 60 -3.22 -6.82 7.97
C GLN A 60 -1.69 -6.78 7.85
N ARG A 61 -1.11 -7.61 6.96
CA ARG A 61 0.33 -7.69 6.69
C ARG A 61 0.76 -6.76 5.57
N TYR A 62 0.00 -6.71 4.49
CA TYR A 62 0.36 -5.97 3.31
C TYR A 62 -0.40 -4.65 3.26
N PHE A 63 0.34 -3.56 3.26
CA PHE A 63 -0.22 -2.23 3.07
C PHE A 63 -0.33 -1.95 1.56
N MET A 64 -1.57 -1.93 1.08
CA MET A 64 -1.95 -1.65 -0.31
C MET A 64 -2.13 -0.14 -0.46
N VAL A 65 -1.20 0.55 -1.14
CA VAL A 65 -1.19 2.01 -1.25
C VAL A 65 -1.23 2.49 -2.70
N ALA A 66 -2.13 3.41 -2.99
CA ALA A 66 -2.25 4.04 -4.30
C ALA A 66 -1.15 5.09 -4.52
N ALA A 67 -0.37 4.92 -5.60
CA ALA A 67 0.44 5.95 -6.21
C ALA A 67 -0.38 6.59 -7.36
N ASN A 68 -1.33 7.45 -6.98
CA ASN A 68 -2.49 7.72 -7.82
C ASN A 68 -2.15 8.33 -9.19
N GLN A 69 -1.29 9.35 -9.25
CA GLN A 69 -0.85 9.98 -10.49
C GLN A 69 0.18 9.15 -11.28
N ALA A 70 0.55 7.97 -10.78
CA ALA A 70 1.38 7.00 -11.47
C ALA A 70 0.58 5.80 -11.99
N ASN A 71 -0.74 5.74 -11.76
CA ASN A 71 -1.60 4.59 -12.08
C ASN A 71 -1.04 3.26 -11.54
N LYS A 72 -0.63 3.27 -10.27
CA LYS A 72 -0.06 2.10 -9.60
C LYS A 72 -0.61 1.93 -8.19
N VAL A 73 -0.59 0.70 -7.71
CA VAL A 73 -0.71 0.33 -6.30
C VAL A 73 0.61 -0.30 -5.86
N ALA A 74 1.27 0.29 -4.86
CA ALA A 74 2.42 -0.32 -4.20
C ALA A 74 1.95 -1.24 -3.07
N VAL A 75 2.63 -2.37 -2.92
CA VAL A 75 2.38 -3.36 -1.86
C VAL A 75 3.57 -3.35 -0.92
N ILE A 76 3.37 -2.95 0.33
CA ILE A 76 4.41 -2.90 1.35
C ILE A 76 4.19 -4.03 2.34
N ASP A 77 5.18 -4.91 2.53
CA ASP A 77 5.13 -5.93 3.58
C ASP A 77 5.50 -5.27 4.92
N ALA A 78 4.55 -5.17 5.85
CA ALA A 78 4.80 -4.56 7.16
C ALA A 78 5.58 -5.47 8.12
N LEU A 79 5.63 -6.79 7.85
CA LEU A 79 6.40 -7.73 8.65
C LEU A 79 7.89 -7.64 8.30
N GLU A 80 8.24 -7.70 7.02
CA GLU A 80 9.63 -7.64 6.55
C GLU A 80 10.12 -6.19 6.37
N GLY A 81 9.19 -5.28 6.09
CA GLY A 81 9.42 -3.86 5.94
C GLY A 81 10.04 -3.50 4.60
N ASP A 82 9.58 -4.09 3.51
CA ASP A 82 10.07 -3.87 2.14
C ASP A 82 8.91 -3.69 1.14
N LEU A 83 9.27 -3.32 -0.10
CA LEU A 83 8.35 -3.21 -1.21
C LEU A 83 8.23 -4.59 -1.87
N GLU A 84 7.04 -5.16 -1.81
CA GLU A 84 6.75 -6.49 -2.37
C GLU A 84 6.41 -6.38 -3.87
N ALA A 85 5.58 -5.40 -4.25
CA ALA A 85 5.15 -5.24 -5.63
C ALA A 85 4.73 -3.80 -5.99
N LEU A 86 4.78 -3.50 -7.30
CA LEU A 86 4.14 -2.35 -7.92
C LEU A 86 3.15 -2.87 -8.98
N VAL A 87 1.86 -2.78 -8.69
CA VAL A 87 0.78 -3.28 -9.53
C VAL A 87 0.24 -2.14 -10.39
N ASP A 88 0.23 -2.33 -11.71
CA ASP A 88 -0.34 -1.36 -12.65
C ASP A 88 -1.88 -1.33 -12.56
N THR A 89 -2.44 -0.13 -12.63
CA THR A 89 -3.90 0.09 -12.68
C THR A 89 -4.31 0.74 -13.99
N PRO A 90 -5.52 0.47 -14.52
CA PRO A 90 -5.94 1.00 -15.81
C PRO A 90 -6.20 2.51 -15.81
N ALA A 91 -6.48 3.08 -14.63
CA ALA A 91 -6.75 4.51 -14.42
C ALA A 91 -6.23 4.96 -13.06
N VAL A 92 -6.57 6.17 -12.61
CA VAL A 92 -6.11 6.79 -11.36
C VAL A 92 -6.77 6.09 -10.15
N PRO A 93 -6.06 5.23 -9.39
CA PRO A 93 -6.65 4.51 -8.28
C PRO A 93 -6.90 5.45 -7.09
N HIS A 94 -8.05 5.29 -6.43
CA HIS A 94 -8.42 6.09 -5.26
C HIS A 94 -9.23 5.27 -4.24
N PRO A 95 -8.57 4.34 -3.53
CA PRO A 95 -9.23 3.31 -2.74
C PRO A 95 -9.91 3.79 -1.46
N GLY A 96 -9.53 4.93 -0.90
CA GLY A 96 -9.66 5.16 0.54
C GLY A 96 -8.81 4.13 1.28
N ARG A 97 -9.44 3.18 1.99
CA ARG A 97 -8.76 1.99 2.55
C ARG A 97 -8.88 0.75 1.66
N GLY A 98 -9.67 0.84 0.58
CA GLY A 98 -10.06 -0.28 -0.26
C GLY A 98 -11.04 -1.23 0.44
N ALA A 99 -11.30 -2.36 -0.22
CA ALA A 99 -12.21 -3.39 0.26
C ALA A 99 -11.61 -4.77 0.11
N ASN A 100 -11.58 -5.54 1.21
CA ASN A 100 -11.11 -6.92 1.23
C ASN A 100 -12.28 -7.89 1.09
N TRP A 101 -12.15 -8.91 0.27
CA TRP A 101 -13.12 -10.00 0.11
C TRP A 101 -12.46 -11.25 -0.46
N ASN A 102 -13.17 -12.38 -0.43
CA ASN A 102 -12.70 -13.63 -1.02
C ASN A 102 -13.34 -13.82 -2.39
N ASP A 103 -12.53 -13.80 -3.44
CA ASP A 103 -12.93 -14.16 -4.79
C ASP A 103 -13.07 -15.69 -4.90
N PRO A 104 -14.16 -16.21 -5.53
CA PRO A 104 -14.36 -17.66 -5.68
C PRO A 104 -13.29 -18.39 -6.50
N GLU A 105 -12.60 -17.70 -7.40
CA GLU A 105 -11.58 -18.26 -8.29
C GLU A 105 -10.17 -17.90 -7.83
N PHE A 106 -9.96 -16.65 -7.40
CA PHE A 106 -8.61 -16.11 -7.12
C PHE A 106 -8.26 -16.03 -5.64
N GLY A 107 -9.18 -16.35 -4.73
CA GLY A 107 -8.93 -16.30 -3.29
C GLY A 107 -8.99 -14.88 -2.70
N PRO A 108 -8.26 -14.57 -1.62
CA PRO A 108 -8.27 -13.26 -0.99
C PRO A 108 -7.81 -12.14 -1.93
N VAL A 109 -8.64 -11.10 -2.06
CA VAL A 109 -8.36 -9.93 -2.90
C VAL A 109 -8.66 -8.62 -2.16
N TRP A 110 -7.96 -7.57 -2.57
CA TRP A 110 -8.20 -6.17 -2.17
C TRP A 110 -8.62 -5.35 -3.39
N THR A 111 -9.67 -4.53 -3.27
CA THR A 111 -10.27 -3.79 -4.39
C THR A 111 -10.14 -2.28 -4.26
N THR A 112 -9.89 -1.62 -5.39
CA THR A 112 -9.91 -0.15 -5.53
C THR A 112 -10.82 0.30 -6.67
N SER A 113 -11.48 1.44 -6.49
CA SER A 113 -12.10 2.21 -7.56
C SER A 113 -11.12 3.22 -8.16
N HIS A 114 -11.52 3.84 -9.28
CA HIS A 114 -10.73 4.84 -9.97
C HIS A 114 -11.46 6.17 -10.06
N LEU A 115 -10.71 7.27 -9.93
CA LEU A 115 -11.28 8.60 -10.16
C LEU A 115 -11.46 8.85 -11.65
N GLY A 116 -12.64 9.35 -12.03
CA GLY A 116 -12.95 9.73 -13.41
C GLY A 116 -13.38 8.57 -14.32
N GLU A 117 -13.41 7.34 -13.81
CA GLU A 117 -13.89 6.15 -14.53
C GLU A 117 -14.72 5.25 -13.60
N GLY A 118 -15.76 4.61 -14.13
CA GLY A 118 -16.60 3.65 -13.39
C GLY A 118 -15.96 2.27 -13.19
N SER A 119 -14.63 2.17 -13.18
CA SER A 119 -13.89 0.92 -13.14
C SER A 119 -13.54 0.53 -11.69
N LEU A 120 -13.62 -0.77 -11.41
CA LEU A 120 -13.15 -1.42 -10.19
C LEU A 120 -12.15 -2.51 -10.59
N ILE A 121 -11.04 -2.60 -9.86
CA ILE A 121 -10.10 -3.71 -9.99
C ILE A 121 -9.92 -4.39 -8.65
N ALA A 122 -9.72 -5.71 -8.68
CA ALA A 122 -9.33 -6.51 -7.53
C ALA A 122 -7.87 -6.92 -7.69
N ILE A 123 -7.09 -6.92 -6.61
CA ILE A 123 -5.70 -7.33 -6.61
C ILE A 123 -5.57 -8.52 -5.66
N GLY A 124 -5.00 -9.64 -6.12
CA GLY A 124 -4.73 -10.81 -5.27
C GLY A 124 -3.74 -10.50 -4.15
N THR A 125 -4.06 -10.90 -2.92
CA THR A 125 -3.26 -10.58 -1.71
C THR A 125 -2.76 -11.78 -0.94
N ASP A 126 -2.77 -12.98 -1.54
CA ASP A 126 -2.37 -14.23 -0.88
C ASP A 126 -1.22 -14.93 -1.63
N PRO A 127 0.04 -14.50 -1.40
CA PRO A 127 1.21 -15.10 -2.05
C PRO A 127 1.51 -16.54 -1.59
N GLU A 128 0.95 -17.00 -0.46
CA GLU A 128 1.19 -18.36 0.04
C GLU A 128 0.17 -19.37 -0.50
N GLY A 129 -1.12 -19.03 -0.43
CA GLY A 129 -2.21 -19.90 -0.87
C GLY A 129 -2.54 -19.78 -2.36
N HIS A 130 -2.35 -18.60 -2.96
CA HIS A 130 -2.71 -18.28 -4.35
C HIS A 130 -1.56 -17.55 -5.09
N PRO A 131 -0.33 -18.14 -5.13
CA PRO A 131 0.86 -17.47 -5.68
C PRO A 131 0.72 -17.05 -7.15
N ASP A 132 -0.05 -17.79 -7.95
CA ASP A 132 -0.27 -17.47 -9.36
C ASP A 132 -1.11 -16.21 -9.57
N SER A 133 -1.88 -15.78 -8.55
CA SER A 133 -2.78 -14.61 -8.59
C SER A 133 -2.28 -13.44 -7.75
N ALA A 134 -1.31 -13.68 -6.85
CA ALA A 134 -0.80 -12.65 -5.95
C ALA A 134 -0.21 -11.47 -6.74
N TRP A 135 -0.56 -10.25 -6.30
CA TRP A 135 -0.08 -8.97 -6.84
C TRP A 135 -0.47 -8.73 -8.31
N LYS A 136 -1.54 -9.37 -8.78
CA LYS A 136 -2.10 -9.20 -10.12
C LYS A 136 -3.54 -8.70 -10.05
N VAL A 137 -3.95 -7.98 -11.10
CA VAL A 137 -5.32 -7.54 -11.38
C VAL A 137 -6.12 -8.64 -12.05
#